data_AF-A0A4R4PAT1-F1
#
_entry.id   AF-A0A4R4PAT1-F1
#
_cell.length_a   1.000
_cell.length_b   1.000
_cell.length_c   1.000
_cell.angle_alpha   90.00
_cell.angle_beta   90.00
_cell.angle_gamma   90.00
#
_symmetry.space_group_name_H-M   'P 1'
#
loop_
_entity.id
_entity.type
_entity.pdbx_description
1 polymer ?
#
loop_
_entity_poly.entity_id
_entity_poly.type
_entity_poly.pdbx_seq_one_letter_code
_entity_poly.pdbx_strand_id
1 'polypeptide(L)'
;MNPIAIVIPNIPGIRNTSVERHPPDDEAGRDGAHRQRFEALRAGELVGYVEGVARRYVNERRAEARTGVSNEQFWAAREPTLVKAMSSGDYPTMANMADNTFDFSSEQLFEFDLTRLHDGFAAHITPT
;
A
#
# COMPACT_ATOMS: atom_id res chain seq x y z
N MET A 1 -17.04 7.72 -36.83
CA MET A 1 -16.90 7.52 -35.36
C MET A 1 -16.09 8.71 -34.86
N ASN A 2 -16.66 9.56 -34.01
CA ASN A 2 -16.09 10.88 -33.69
C ASN A 2 -15.00 10.75 -32.61
N PRO A 3 -13.80 11.33 -32.75
CA PRO A 3 -12.77 11.24 -31.70
C PRO A 3 -13.19 12.01 -30.44
N ILE A 4 -12.87 11.45 -29.28
CA ILE A 4 -13.08 12.08 -27.97
C ILE A 4 -11.93 13.06 -27.72
N ALA A 5 -12.20 14.36 -27.79
CA ALA A 5 -11.26 15.39 -27.38
C ALA A 5 -11.24 15.48 -25.84
N ILE A 6 -10.12 15.12 -25.21
CA ILE A 6 -9.90 15.43 -23.79
C ILE A 6 -9.38 16.87 -23.71
N VAL A 7 -10.22 17.78 -23.22
CA VAL A 7 -9.82 19.16 -22.92
C VAL A 7 -9.10 19.15 -21.58
N ILE A 8 -7.78 19.30 -21.59
CA ILE A 8 -6.99 19.52 -20.36
C ILE A 8 -7.18 20.99 -19.94
N PRO A 9 -7.45 21.30 -18.66
CA PRO A 9 -7.61 22.69 -18.23
C PRO A 9 -6.36 23.53 -18.51
N ASN A 10 -6.63 24.76 -18.94
CA ASN A 10 -5.69 25.74 -19.48
C ASN A 10 -4.52 26.05 -18.52
N ILE A 11 -3.31 25.56 -18.86
CA ILE A 11 -2.06 26.01 -18.23
C ILE A 11 -1.56 27.24 -19.01
N PRO A 12 -1.45 28.43 -18.41
CA PRO A 12 -1.03 29.64 -19.11
C PRO A 12 0.36 29.48 -19.74
N GLY A 13 0.46 29.60 -21.06
CA GLY A 13 1.72 29.57 -21.81
C GLY A 13 1.92 28.38 -22.75
N ILE A 14 1.08 27.34 -22.69
CA ILE A 14 1.14 26.19 -23.61
C ILE A 14 0.04 26.36 -24.68
N ARG A 15 0.44 26.53 -25.96
CA ARG A 15 -0.53 26.49 -27.07
C ARG A 15 -1.14 25.10 -27.11
N ASN A 16 -2.45 25.04 -27.32
CA ASN A 16 -3.22 23.80 -27.42
C ASN A 16 -2.71 22.96 -28.59
N THR A 17 -1.75 22.07 -28.33
CA THR A 17 -1.30 21.09 -29.31
C THR A 17 -2.25 19.91 -29.20
N SER A 18 -3.09 19.73 -30.22
CA SER A 18 -3.83 18.47 -30.38
C SER A 18 -2.79 17.38 -30.65
N VAL A 19 -2.35 16.69 -29.61
CA VAL A 19 -1.53 15.50 -29.75
C VAL A 19 -2.49 14.37 -30.10
N GLU A 20 -2.64 14.11 -31.39
CA GLU A 20 -3.38 12.95 -31.88
C GLU A 20 -2.56 11.71 -31.51
N ARG A 21 -2.92 11.08 -30.38
CA ARG A 21 -2.32 9.80 -29.98
C ARG A 21 -2.92 8.71 -30.85
N HIS A 22 -2.17 8.27 -31.85
CA HIS A 22 -2.45 7.03 -32.56
C HIS A 22 -2.53 5.88 -31.52
N PRO A 23 -3.60 5.06 -31.52
CA PRO A 23 -3.61 3.88 -30.69
C PRO A 23 -2.41 2.99 -31.05
N PRO A 24 -1.83 2.24 -30.09
CA PRO A 24 -0.84 1.23 -30.42
C PRO A 24 -1.56 0.12 -31.20
N ASP A 25 -1.58 0.25 -32.51
CA ASP A 25 -2.33 -0.64 -33.41
C ASP A 25 -1.61 -2.00 -33.60
N ASP A 26 -0.38 -2.14 -33.10
CA ASP A 26 0.39 -3.38 -33.07
C ASP A 26 0.55 -3.98 -31.66
N GLU A 27 0.88 -5.28 -31.59
CA GLU A 27 1.07 -5.99 -30.31
C GLU A 27 2.25 -5.43 -29.52
N ALA A 28 3.34 -5.04 -30.19
CA ALA A 28 4.52 -4.47 -29.54
C ALA A 28 4.22 -3.13 -28.85
N GLY A 29 3.43 -2.25 -29.48
CA GLY A 29 2.97 -1.00 -28.88
C GLY A 29 2.03 -1.22 -27.70
N ARG A 30 1.17 -2.25 -27.76
CA ARG A 30 0.29 -2.63 -26.64
C ARG A 30 1.11 -3.15 -25.46
N ASP A 31 2.06 -4.06 -25.69
CA ASP A 31 2.95 -4.59 -24.66
C ASP A 31 3.78 -3.50 -23.98
N GLY A 32 4.30 -2.55 -24.75
CA GLY A 32 5.01 -1.38 -24.22
C GLY A 32 4.13 -0.52 -23.32
N ALA A 33 2.87 -0.26 -23.72
CA ALA A 33 1.92 0.50 -22.92
C ALA A 33 1.48 -0.25 -21.65
N HIS A 34 1.32 -1.56 -21.72
CA HIS A 34 1.01 -2.41 -20.55
C HIS A 34 2.17 -2.40 -19.55
N ARG A 35 3.42 -2.54 -20.01
CA ARG A 35 4.61 -2.46 -19.16
C ARG A 35 4.72 -1.12 -18.45
N GLN A 36 4.56 -0.02 -19.17
CA GLN A 36 4.65 1.32 -18.57
C GLN A 36 3.56 1.59 -17.52
N ARG A 37 2.33 1.09 -17.74
CA ARG A 37 1.26 1.14 -16.73
C ARG A 37 1.60 0.31 -15.50
N PHE A 38 2.18 -0.87 -15.70
CA PHE A 38 2.57 -1.74 -14.59
C PHE A 38 3.70 -1.11 -13.75
N GLU A 39 4.69 -0.50 -14.38
CA GLU A 39 5.75 0.24 -13.68
C GLU A 39 5.21 1.42 -12.86
N ALA A 40 4.25 2.18 -13.42
CA ALA A 40 3.60 3.27 -12.72
C ALA A 40 2.77 2.77 -11.51
N LEU A 41 2.04 1.66 -11.67
CA LEU A 41 1.29 1.02 -10.59
C LEU A 41 2.23 0.55 -9.48
N ARG A 42 3.32 -0.14 -9.82
CA ARG A 42 4.36 -0.56 -8.87
C ARG A 42 4.89 0.61 -8.04
N ALA A 43 5.26 1.71 -8.70
CA ALA A 43 5.77 2.88 -8.01
C ALA A 43 4.72 3.51 -7.09
N GLY A 44 3.47 3.62 -7.55
CA GLY A 44 2.36 4.15 -6.75
C GLY A 44 2.06 3.31 -5.51
N GLU A 45 2.01 1.98 -5.65
CA GLU A 45 1.78 1.06 -4.53
C GLU A 45 2.91 1.09 -3.50
N LEU A 46 4.18 1.14 -3.95
CA LEU A 46 5.32 1.25 -3.05
C LEU A 46 5.28 2.54 -2.22
N VAL A 47 4.98 3.67 -2.87
CA VAL A 47 4.83 4.96 -2.19
C VAL A 47 3.68 4.89 -1.19
N GLY A 48 2.52 4.38 -1.59
CA GLY A 48 1.35 4.24 -0.72
C GLY A 48 1.62 3.38 0.51
N TYR A 49 2.34 2.27 0.34
CA TYR A 49 2.77 1.41 1.45
C TYR A 49 3.67 2.15 2.44
N VAL A 50 4.74 2.80 1.95
CA VAL A 50 5.68 3.56 2.80
C VAL A 50 4.99 4.72 3.52
N GLU A 51 4.12 5.46 2.83
CA GLU A 51 3.32 6.53 3.44
C GLU A 51 2.37 6.00 4.51
N GLY A 52 1.77 4.83 4.28
CA GLY A 52 0.89 4.16 5.25
C GLY A 52 1.62 3.82 6.55
N VAL A 53 2.80 3.21 6.43
CA VAL A 53 3.65 2.86 7.59
C VAL A 53 4.12 4.12 8.31
N ALA A 54 4.63 5.11 7.58
CA ALA A 54 5.07 6.38 8.17
C ALA A 54 3.94 7.10 8.90
N ARG A 55 2.73 7.11 8.33
CA ARG A 55 1.54 7.70 8.94
C ARG A 55 1.16 7.00 10.24
N ARG A 56 1.21 5.66 10.28
CA ARG A 56 0.95 4.89 11.51
C ARG A 56 1.94 5.31 12.61
N TYR A 57 3.24 5.32 12.30
CA TYR A 57 4.29 5.69 13.26
C TYR A 57 4.13 7.12 13.80
N VAL A 58 3.87 8.08 12.92
CA VAL A 58 3.63 9.48 13.32
C VAL A 58 2.39 9.61 14.19
N ASN A 59 1.32 8.88 13.86
CA ASN A 59 0.08 8.93 14.63
C ASN A 59 0.23 8.31 16.03
N GLU A 60 0.98 7.23 16.15
CA GLU A 60 1.32 6.61 17.43
C GLU A 60 2.05 7.62 18.33
N ARG A 61 3.13 8.24 17.85
CA ARG A 61 3.88 9.25 18.62
C ARG A 61 3.07 10.48 18.97
N ARG A 62 2.18 10.92 18.09
CA ARG A 62 1.24 12.00 18.38
C ARG A 62 0.23 11.61 19.45
N ALA A 63 -0.22 10.36 19.48
CA ALA A 63 -1.12 9.86 20.51
C ALA A 63 -0.41 9.81 21.87
N GLU A 64 0.82 9.29 21.91
CA GLU A 64 1.65 9.28 23.13
C GLU A 64 1.88 10.71 23.65
N ALA A 65 2.30 11.64 22.78
CA ALA A 65 2.54 13.03 23.19
C ALA A 65 1.28 13.75 23.70
N ARG A 66 0.11 13.44 23.14
CA ARG A 66 -1.17 14.06 23.54
C ARG A 66 -1.76 13.48 24.81
N THR A 67 -1.56 12.18 25.06
CA THR A 67 -2.25 11.46 26.14
C THR A 67 -1.33 11.13 27.31
N GLY A 68 -0.02 11.15 27.10
CA GLY A 68 0.98 10.66 28.06
C GLY A 68 1.01 9.13 28.18
N VAL A 69 0.20 8.40 27.40
CA VAL A 69 0.13 6.92 27.43
C VAL A 69 1.02 6.37 26.33
N SER A 70 2.02 5.56 26.70
CA SER A 70 2.86 4.88 25.71
C SER A 70 2.08 3.78 24.96
N ASN A 71 2.56 3.37 23.80
CA ASN A 71 1.97 2.25 23.05
C ASN A 71 1.94 0.95 23.88
N GLU A 72 3.01 0.67 24.64
CA GLU A 72 3.06 -0.49 25.54
C GLU A 72 1.96 -0.43 26.61
N GLN A 73 1.80 0.73 27.28
CA GLN A 73 0.75 0.94 28.28
C GLN A 73 -0.65 0.83 27.66
N PHE A 74 -0.82 1.33 26.43
CA PHE A 74 -2.07 1.24 25.68
C PHE A 74 -2.48 -0.21 25.43
N TRP A 75 -1.53 -1.08 25.05
CA TRP A 75 -1.78 -2.50 24.79
C TRP A 75 -1.94 -3.30 26.08
N ALA A 76 -1.13 -3.05 27.10
CA ALA A 76 -1.26 -3.67 28.42
C ALA A 76 -2.65 -3.41 29.04
N ALA A 77 -3.17 -2.20 28.91
CA ALA A 77 -4.52 -1.87 29.37
C ALA A 77 -5.64 -2.61 28.61
N ARG A 78 -5.37 -3.14 27.41
CA ARG A 78 -6.34 -3.83 26.54
C ARG A 78 -6.27 -5.34 26.64
N GLU A 79 -5.15 -5.88 27.11
CA GLU A 79 -4.92 -7.31 27.29
C GLU A 79 -6.12 -8.02 27.92
N PRO A 80 -6.75 -7.56 29.03
CA PRO A 80 -7.87 -8.29 29.64
C PRO A 80 -9.08 -8.42 28.71
N THR A 81 -9.31 -7.42 27.86
CA THR A 81 -10.41 -7.44 26.87
C THR A 81 -10.10 -8.42 25.74
N LEU A 82 -8.84 -8.44 25.29
CA LEU A 82 -8.39 -9.38 24.26
C LEU A 82 -8.43 -10.83 24.77
N VAL A 83 -7.99 -11.09 26.00
CA VAL A 83 -8.09 -12.41 26.64
C VAL A 83 -9.54 -12.88 26.72
N LYS A 84 -10.46 -12.00 27.15
CA LYS A 84 -11.89 -12.31 27.18
C LYS A 84 -12.43 -12.65 25.79
N ALA A 85 -12.04 -11.91 24.76
CA ALA A 85 -12.46 -12.17 23.38
C ALA A 85 -11.90 -13.51 22.86
N MET A 86 -10.62 -13.80 23.08
CA MET A 86 -10.03 -15.08 22.66
C MET A 86 -10.63 -16.27 23.41
N SER A 87 -11.07 -16.07 24.65
CA SER A 87 -11.71 -17.10 25.48
C SER A 87 -13.19 -17.31 25.18
N SER A 88 -13.84 -16.46 24.38
CA SER A 88 -15.29 -16.57 24.13
C SER A 88 -15.66 -17.73 23.20
N GLY A 89 -14.69 -18.22 22.42
CA GLY A 89 -14.92 -19.20 21.36
C GLY A 89 -15.31 -18.59 20.00
N ASP A 90 -15.50 -17.27 19.92
CA ASP A 90 -15.92 -16.59 18.68
C ASP A 90 -14.77 -16.41 17.68
N TYR A 91 -13.51 -16.47 18.15
CA TYR A 91 -12.31 -16.23 17.35
C TYR A 91 -11.34 -17.43 17.37
N PRO A 92 -11.78 -18.64 16.96
CA PRO A 92 -11.02 -19.87 17.14
C PRO A 92 -9.68 -19.88 16.39
N THR A 93 -9.59 -19.22 15.24
CA THR A 93 -8.33 -19.11 14.49
C THR A 93 -7.29 -18.30 15.25
N MET A 94 -7.68 -17.16 15.82
CA MET A 94 -6.75 -16.30 16.56
C MET A 94 -6.37 -16.92 17.91
N ALA A 95 -7.33 -17.54 18.60
CA ALA A 95 -7.10 -18.18 19.89
C ALA A 95 -6.13 -19.39 19.83
N ASN A 96 -5.97 -20.01 18.65
CA ASN A 96 -5.07 -21.14 18.43
C ASN A 96 -3.68 -20.73 17.88
N MET A 97 -3.43 -19.43 17.68
CA MET A 97 -2.10 -18.96 17.29
C MET A 97 -1.12 -19.09 18.45
N ALA A 98 0.18 -19.23 18.15
CA ALA A 98 1.21 -19.21 19.19
C ALA A 98 1.26 -17.83 19.85
N ASP A 99 1.57 -17.76 21.14
CA ASP A 99 1.58 -16.49 21.91
C ASP A 99 2.47 -15.41 21.28
N ASN A 100 3.57 -15.83 20.65
CA ASN A 100 4.54 -14.95 19.99
C ASN A 100 4.22 -14.65 18.52
N THR A 101 3.03 -15.01 18.02
CA THR A 101 2.64 -14.82 16.61
C THR A 101 2.67 -13.35 16.19
N PHE A 102 2.59 -12.42 17.14
CA PHE A 102 2.63 -10.98 16.89
C PHE A 102 3.87 -10.28 17.46
N ASP A 103 4.88 -11.03 17.90
CA ASP A 103 6.13 -10.50 18.45
C ASP A 103 7.09 -10.05 17.33
N PHE A 104 6.64 -9.10 16.52
CA PHE A 104 7.46 -8.48 15.48
C PHE A 104 7.72 -7.02 15.79
N SER A 105 8.96 -6.59 15.57
CA SER A 105 9.29 -5.17 15.54
C SER A 105 8.66 -4.50 14.31
N SER A 106 8.45 -3.19 14.39
CA SER A 106 7.96 -2.40 13.25
C SER A 106 8.87 -2.52 12.02
N GLU A 107 10.18 -2.60 12.24
CA GLU A 107 11.19 -2.78 11.19
C GLU A 107 11.11 -4.17 10.55
N GLN A 108 10.89 -5.22 11.35
CA GLN A 108 10.72 -6.58 10.84
C GLN A 108 9.47 -6.70 9.96
N LEU A 109 8.34 -6.16 10.41
CA LEU A 109 7.12 -6.10 9.61
C LEU A 109 7.34 -5.28 8.34
N PHE A 110 7.99 -4.12 8.48
CA PHE A 110 8.26 -3.24 7.34
C PHE A 110 9.03 -3.95 6.22
N GLU A 111 10.15 -4.61 6.59
CA GLU A 111 11.00 -5.32 5.64
C GLU A 111 10.31 -6.53 5.04
N PHE A 112 9.58 -7.31 5.85
CA PHE A 112 8.84 -8.48 5.39
C PHE A 112 7.80 -8.09 4.33
N ASP A 113 6.97 -7.10 4.64
CA ASP A 113 5.90 -6.63 3.76
C ASP A 113 6.46 -6.02 2.48
N LEU A 114 7.54 -5.21 2.58
CA LEU A 114 8.20 -4.62 1.41
C LEU A 114 8.77 -5.70 0.50
N THR A 115 9.39 -6.73 1.07
CA THR A 115 9.90 -7.88 0.32
C THR A 115 8.76 -8.60 -0.41
N ARG A 116 7.65 -8.87 0.27
CA ARG A 116 6.50 -9.54 -0.33
C ARG A 116 5.83 -8.72 -1.43
N LEU A 117 5.74 -7.42 -1.26
CA LEU A 117 5.28 -6.51 -2.29
C LEU A 117 6.20 -6.55 -3.53
N HIS A 118 7.52 -6.51 -3.31
CA HIS A 118 8.51 -6.62 -4.37
C HIS A 118 8.45 -7.95 -5.12
N ASP A 119 8.31 -9.08 -4.41
CA ASP A 119 8.20 -10.40 -5.04
C ASP A 119 6.92 -10.53 -5.87
N GLY A 120 5.81 -10.03 -5.35
CA GLY A 120 4.53 -9.99 -6.08
C GLY A 120 4.67 -9.22 -7.39
N PHE A 121 5.37 -8.08 -7.38
CA PHE A 121 5.68 -7.37 -8.61
C PHE A 121 6.63 -8.17 -9.50
N ALA A 122 7.74 -8.70 -8.98
CA ALA A 122 8.73 -9.46 -9.74
C ALA A 122 8.10 -10.59 -10.57
N ALA A 123 7.11 -11.29 -10.01
CA ALA A 123 6.35 -12.34 -10.70
C ALA A 123 5.58 -11.89 -11.96
N HIS A 124 5.37 -10.57 -12.13
CA HIS A 124 4.62 -9.99 -13.25
C HIS A 124 5.46 -9.10 -14.18
N ILE A 125 6.72 -8.79 -13.82
CA ILE A 125 7.65 -8.01 -14.66
C ILE A 125 8.72 -8.88 -15.33
N THR A 126 9.06 -10.03 -14.75
CA THR A 126 10.04 -10.92 -15.37
C THR A 126 9.37 -11.66 -16.54
N PRO A 127 9.83 -11.49 -17.78
CA PRO A 127 9.33 -12.27 -18.90
C PRO A 127 9.67 -13.75 -18.66
N THR A 128 8.68 -14.62 -18.88
CA THR A 128 8.89 -16.08 -18.88
C THR A 128 9.72 -16.50 -20.10
#